data_AF-C4V6G9-F1
#
_entry.id   AF-C4V6G9-F1
#
_cell.length_a   1.000
_cell.length_b   1.000
_cell.length_c   1.000
_cell.angle_alpha   90.00
_cell.angle_beta   90.00
_cell.angle_gamma   90.00
#
_symmetry.space_group_name_H-M   'P 1'
#
loop_
_entity.id
_entity.type
_entity.pdbx_description
1 polymer ?
#
loop_
_entity_poly.entity_id
_entity_poly.type
_entity_poly.pdbx_seq_one_letter_code
_entity_poly.pdbx_strand_id
1 'polypeptide(L)' 'MEIHFAWDEEKNRINRQKLKEQSTADIDHETMVHFKKPSKEGGIPCRARINLYLSDCMARGRKLTMPQQ' A
#
# COMPACT_ATOMS: atom_id res chain seq x y z
N MET A 1 -39.30 -6.70 -18.34
CA MET A 1 -37.92 -6.64 -18.83
C MET A 1 -37.16 -5.67 -17.93
N GLU A 2 -36.89 -6.04 -16.68
CA GLU A 2 -36.09 -5.19 -15.77
C GLU A 2 -35.50 -6.07 -14.68
N ILE A 3 -34.31 -6.62 -14.92
CA ILE A 3 -33.41 -7.08 -13.85
C ILE A 3 -31.96 -7.07 -14.38
N HIS A 4 -31.34 -5.91 -14.59
CA HIS A 4 -29.91 -5.89 -14.95
C HIS A 4 -29.22 -4.55 -14.69
N PHE A 5 -29.33 -3.98 -13.47
CA PHE A 5 -28.49 -2.82 -13.12
C PHE A 5 -27.96 -2.79 -11.68
N ALA A 6 -28.45 -3.62 -10.75
CA ALA A 6 -28.01 -3.59 -9.35
C ALA A 6 -26.77 -4.45 -9.03
N TRP A 7 -26.34 -5.35 -9.92
CA TRP A 7 -25.23 -6.28 -9.64
C TRP A 7 -23.84 -5.65 -9.81
N ASP A 8 -23.74 -4.56 -10.57
CA ASP A 8 -22.47 -3.96 -10.97
C ASP A 8 -21.95 -2.89 -10.00
N GLU A 9 -22.82 -2.16 -9.30
CA GLU A 9 -22.36 -1.06 -8.42
C GLU A 9 -21.69 -1.54 -7.14
N GLU A 10 -22.28 -2.53 -6.47
CA GLU A 10 -21.72 -3.08 -5.22
C GLU A 10 -20.41 -3.82 -5.49
N LYS A 11 -20.34 -4.59 -6.59
CA LYS A 11 -19.09 -5.21 -7.04
C LYS A 11 -18.05 -4.16 -7.40
N ASN A 12 -18.41 -3.10 -8.13
CA ASN A 12 -17.48 -2.02 -8.44
C ASN A 12 -17.01 -1.26 -7.19
N ARG A 13 -17.85 -1.08 -6.16
CA ARG A 13 -17.45 -0.48 -4.89
C ARG A 13 -16.41 -1.34 -4.17
N ILE A 14 -16.65 -2.64 -4.07
CA ILE A 14 -15.71 -3.61 -3.49
C ILE A 14 -14.41 -3.67 -4.29
N ASN A 15 -14.49 -3.57 -5.63
CA ASN A 15 -13.33 -3.62 -6.51
C ASN A 15 -12.49 -2.33 -6.43
N ARG A 16 -13.13 -1.16 -6.33
CA ARG A 16 -12.47 0.14 -6.12
C ARG A 16 -11.74 0.22 -4.79
N GLN A 17 -12.30 -0.34 -3.72
CA GLN A 17 -11.64 -0.40 -2.41
C GLN A 17 -10.39 -1.30 -2.39
N LYS A 18 -10.27 -2.22 -3.36
CA LYS A 18 -9.16 -3.18 -3.47
C LYS A 18 -8.19 -2.86 -4.61
N LEU A 19 -8.35 -1.73 -5.29
CA LEU A 19 -7.50 -1.36 -6.41
C LEU A 19 -6.11 -0.98 -5.86
N LYS A 20 -5.26 -1.99 -5.73
CA LYS A 20 -3.87 -1.82 -5.33
C LYS A 20 -3.14 -1.25 -6.53
N GLU A 21 -3.07 0.08 -6.60
CA GLU A 21 -2.33 0.75 -7.65
C GLU A 21 -0.86 0.32 -7.59
N GLN A 22 -0.38 -0.29 -8.67
CA GLN A 22 1.02 -0.61 -8.85
C GLN A 22 1.76 0.67 -9.29
N SER A 23 1.90 1.64 -8.39
CA SER A 23 2.68 2.85 -8.67
C SER A 23 4.18 2.58 -8.55
N THR A 24 4.98 3.13 -9.46
CA THR A 24 6.44 3.16 -9.29
C THR A 24 6.77 4.31 -8.35
N ALA A 25 7.00 3.99 -7.07
CA ALA A 25 7.47 4.97 -6.10
C ALA A 25 8.99 5.06 -6.16
N ASP A 26 9.52 6.29 -6.18
CA ASP A 26 10.94 6.52 -5.95
C ASP A 26 11.25 6.26 -4.47
N ILE A 27 12.18 5.34 -4.22
CA ILE A 27 12.58 4.93 -2.88
C ILE A 27 14.10 4.95 -2.89
N ASP A 28 14.68 5.76 -2.00
CA ASP A 28 16.11 5.89 -1.89
C ASP A 28 16.78 4.54 -1.53
N HIS A 29 18.06 4.43 -1.88
CA HIS A 29 18.81 3.20 -1.70
C HIS A 29 18.91 2.77 -0.22
N GLU A 30 19.00 3.71 0.71
CA GLU A 30 19.13 3.40 2.14
C GLU A 30 17.83 2.81 2.71
N THR A 31 16.68 3.42 2.37
CA THR A 31 15.35 2.90 2.68
C THR A 31 15.17 1.50 2.06
N MET A 32 15.59 1.30 0.81
CA MET A 32 15.54 -0.01 0.17
C MET A 32 16.39 -1.06 0.91
N VAL A 33 17.60 -0.70 1.35
CA VAL A 33 18.49 -1.57 2.15
C VAL A 33 17.88 -1.90 3.50
N HIS A 34 17.28 -0.92 4.18
CA HIS A 34 16.60 -1.10 5.45
C HIS A 34 15.49 -2.16 5.34
N PHE A 35 14.64 -2.06 4.30
CA PHE A 35 13.56 -3.01 4.10
C PHE A 35 14.01 -4.36 3.53
N LYS A 36 15.16 -4.43 2.84
CA LYS A 36 15.76 -5.67 2.32
C LYS A 36 16.39 -6.54 3.40
N LYS A 37 17.08 -5.95 4.40
CA LYS A 37 17.83 -6.71 5.42
C LYS A 37 16.97 -7.77 6.16
N PRO A 38 15.80 -7.44 6.74
CA PRO A 38 14.98 -8.43 7.43
C PRO A 38 14.15 -9.32 6.47
N SER A 39 14.18 -9.06 5.15
CA SER A 39 13.27 -9.72 4.18
C SER A 39 13.75 -11.14 3.88
N LYS A 40 15.06 -11.38 4.05
CA LYS A 40 15.67 -12.70 3.95
C LYS A 40 15.25 -13.67 5.07
N GLU A 41 14.83 -13.17 6.23
CA GLU A 41 14.46 -14.00 7.38
C GLU A 41 12.96 -14.31 7.44
N GLY A 42 12.11 -13.39 6.97
CA GLY A 42 10.65 -13.52 7.09
C GLY A 42 9.90 -13.94 5.83
N GLY A 43 10.59 -14.16 4.71
CA GLY A 43 9.97 -14.61 3.43
C GLY A 43 9.03 -13.62 2.75
N ILE A 44 8.79 -12.44 3.34
CA ILE A 44 7.91 -11.41 2.78
C ILE A 44 8.71 -10.55 1.79
N PRO A 45 8.26 -10.40 0.52
CA PRO A 45 8.89 -9.52 -0.45
C PRO A 45 9.03 -8.07 0.07
N CYS A 46 10.13 -7.40 -0.23
CA CYS A 46 10.40 -6.04 0.25
C CYS A 46 9.25 -5.06 -0.04
N ARG A 47 8.61 -5.17 -1.21
CA ARG A 47 7.45 -4.35 -1.60
C ARG A 47 6.22 -4.56 -0.70
N ALA A 48 5.96 -5.79 -0.28
CA ALA A 48 4.87 -6.07 0.65
C ALA A 48 5.15 -5.49 2.04
N ARG A 49 6.42 -5.51 2.48
CA ARG A 49 6.82 -4.92 3.76
C ARG A 49 6.73 -3.40 3.77
N ILE A 50 7.19 -2.73 2.71
CA ILE A 50 7.07 -1.27 2.58
C ILE A 50 5.61 -0.86 2.71
N ASN A 51 4.72 -1.54 1.98
CA ASN A 51 3.28 -1.29 2.08
C ASN A 51 2.74 -1.54 3.50
N LEU A 52 3.14 -2.62 4.17
CA LEU A 52 2.73 -2.91 5.54
C LEU A 52 3.18 -1.83 6.53
N TYR A 53 4.43 -1.35 6.38
CA TYR A 53 4.97 -0.29 7.21
C TYR A 53 4.23 1.04 7.03
N LEU A 54 3.92 1.39 5.78
CA LEU A 54 3.12 2.59 5.47
C LEU A 54 1.69 2.47 6.01
N SER A 55 1.07 1.30 5.90
CA SER A 55 -0.25 1.04 6.52
C SER A 55 -0.23 1.23 8.03
N ASP A 56 0.82 0.76 8.72
CA ASP A 56 1.02 1.00 10.15
C ASP A 56 1.24 2.50 10.45
N CYS A 57 1.99 3.24 9.60
CA CYS A 57 2.13 4.69 9.73
C CYS A 57 0.78 5.40 9.70
N MET A 58 -0.08 5.03 8.74
CA MET A 58 -1.41 5.61 8.58
C MET A 58 -2.32 5.26 9.76
N ALA A 59 -2.33 3.99 10.18
CA ALA A 59 -3.14 3.54 11.32
C ALA A 59 -2.76 4.24 12.63
N ARG A 60 -1.47 4.56 12.81
CA ARG A 60 -0.97 5.29 13.98
C ARG A 60 -1.07 6.81 13.85
N GLY A 61 -1.57 7.33 12.72
CA GLY A 61 -1.68 8.76 12.47
C GLY A 61 -0.34 9.49 12.48
N ARG A 62 0.77 8.81 12.12
CA ARG A 62 2.08 9.46 12.03
C ARG A 62 2.01 10.55 10.96
N LYS A 63 2.13 11.81 11.38
CA LYS A 63 2.27 12.95 10.46
C LYS A 63 3.74 13.13 10.14
N LEU A 64 4.08 13.13 8.86
CA LEU A 64 5.43 13.47 8.42
C LEU A 64 5.63 14.97 8.64
N THR A 65 6.38 15.35 9.67
CA THR A 65 6.95 16.69 9.74
C THR A 65 8.12 16.72 8.79
N MET A 66 7.97 17.39 7.64
CA MET A 66 9.12 17.77 6.85
C MET A 66 10.01 18.65 7.73
N PRO A 67 11.28 18.30 7.98
CA PRO A 67 12.21 19.28 8.52
C PRO A 67 12.24 20.43 7.51
N GLN A 68 11.79 21.60 7.93
CA GLN A 68 11.92 22.81 7.14
C GLN A 68 13.42 22.98 6.86
N GLN A 69 13.79 22.95 5.59
CA GLN A 69 15.13 23.35 5.13
C GLN A 69 15.21 24.87 5.09
#